data_AF-A0A8X6TNE4-F1
#
_entry.id   AF-A0A8X6TNE4-F1
#
_cell.length_a   1.000
_cell.length_b   1.000
_cell.length_c   1.000
_cell.angle_alpha   90.00
_cell.angle_beta   90.00
_cell.angle_gamma   90.00
#
_symmetry.space_group_name_H-M   'P 1'
#
loop_
_entity.id
_entity.type
_entity.pdbx_description
1 polymer ?
#
loop_
_entity_poly.entity_id
_entity_poly.type
_entity_poly.pdbx_seq_one_letter_code
_entity_poly.pdbx_strand_id
1 'polypeptide(L)'
;MESLKENLKESVVKTEKEAFEDEIFRIVPTRYKEKAKNIFQFLKLQESFSWNSDGEIIYKNTVIPGSNIAFLVNDFLRNRKSAPEGRYVFLRALNDVNLPKHLDQEKNNSTRPPPAQPAPPASACKTTQLDHRLRSLLRLPPPAKQLNSTSTCAACSACAACKTTQLDLRLRSLLRLQNNSTRPPPAQPASACAACAAFCRRIGFSYLLTLHNIEYEKERIIIFKNREQPKNHTDLYFAGIYCIHERFRGLNVGTQLFAEVFARVQNKNILGNAVNAMLEKYIRAGDLPYTDENFITVKNYIPSYVTPNVLTNNDLPENIEIESYQENLLSSIAQYDATIAGFERKHILELSCKEKDSQTFVAFKNGTCIGYGSIKRSCLGAGRVGPLFADDPVVAEALLKKLLESFPDRKGFAMMTLRDNIIANSFIRKLGNPETGTCVRLYNKEKLKVDTNRIFALTDMNFSAF
;
A
#
# COMPACT_ATOMS: atom_id res chain seq x y z
N MET A 1 -59.04 28.31 11.90
CA MET A 1 -58.63 26.92 12.19
C MET A 1 -57.32 26.55 11.52
N GLU A 2 -57.04 27.00 10.30
CA GLU A 2 -55.74 26.81 9.61
C GLU A 2 -54.55 27.36 10.41
N SER A 3 -54.59 28.61 10.89
CA SER A 3 -53.46 29.21 11.63
C SER A 3 -53.19 28.55 12.99
N LEU A 4 -54.22 27.98 13.63
CA LEU A 4 -54.07 27.19 14.86
C LEU A 4 -53.41 25.84 14.58
N LYS A 5 -53.70 25.23 13.42
CA LYS A 5 -53.07 23.96 13.00
C LYS A 5 -51.62 24.15 12.57
N GLU A 6 -51.29 25.27 11.92
CA GLU A 6 -49.89 25.63 11.61
C GLU A 6 -49.10 25.92 12.88
N ASN A 7 -49.64 26.74 13.79
CA ASN A 7 -48.98 27.01 15.07
C ASN A 7 -48.80 25.75 15.93
N LEU A 8 -49.78 24.82 15.93
CA LEU A 8 -49.62 23.53 16.60
C LEU A 8 -48.54 22.67 15.92
N LYS A 9 -48.52 22.57 14.58
CA LYS A 9 -47.48 21.83 13.85
C LYS A 9 -46.09 22.39 14.12
N GLU A 10 -45.94 23.71 14.10
CA GLU A 10 -44.67 24.37 14.35
C GLU A 10 -44.22 24.21 15.80
N SER A 11 -45.14 24.27 16.77
CA SER A 11 -44.84 24.00 18.18
C SER A 11 -44.45 22.54 18.45
N VAL A 12 -45.10 21.57 17.80
CA VAL A 12 -44.80 20.14 17.91
C VAL A 12 -43.45 19.82 17.29
N VAL A 13 -43.17 20.32 16.07
CA VAL A 13 -41.86 20.14 15.40
C VAL A 13 -40.73 20.77 16.20
N LYS A 14 -40.98 21.93 16.83
CA LYS A 14 -39.98 22.57 17.70
C LYS A 14 -39.72 21.74 18.97
N THR A 15 -40.77 21.18 19.57
CA THR A 15 -40.68 20.35 20.78
C THR A 15 -39.98 19.01 20.52
N GLU A 16 -40.24 18.36 19.37
CA GLU A 16 -39.58 17.10 18.97
C GLU A 16 -38.10 17.31 18.65
N LYS A 17 -37.75 18.42 18.00
CA LYS A 17 -36.36 18.77 17.69
C LYS A 17 -35.55 19.10 18.95
N GLU A 18 -36.15 19.80 19.91
CA GLU A 18 -35.53 20.08 21.21
C GLU A 18 -35.35 18.80 22.05
N ALA A 19 -36.31 17.88 22.02
CA ALA A 19 -36.22 16.59 22.72
C ALA A 19 -35.13 15.66 22.16
N PHE A 20 -34.98 15.61 20.83
CA PHE A 20 -33.93 14.83 20.16
C PHE A 20 -32.52 15.36 20.46
N GLU A 21 -32.36 16.69 20.47
CA GLU A 21 -31.09 17.32 20.84
C GLU A 21 -30.73 17.04 22.30
N ASP A 22 -31.71 17.06 23.21
CA ASP A 22 -31.49 16.71 24.61
C ASP A 22 -31.06 15.25 24.81
N GLU A 23 -31.60 14.32 24.01
CA GLU A 23 -31.17 12.91 24.02
C GLU A 23 -29.70 12.76 23.56
N ILE A 24 -29.31 13.47 22.50
CA ILE A 24 -27.93 13.56 22.02
C ILE A 24 -26.98 14.08 23.12
N PHE A 25 -27.39 15.12 23.86
CA PHE A 25 -26.56 15.73 24.92
C PHE A 25 -26.49 14.91 26.22
N ARG A 26 -27.28 13.84 26.40
CA ARG A 26 -27.12 12.91 27.54
C ARG A 26 -25.83 12.10 27.47
N ILE A 27 -25.32 11.83 26.27
CA ILE A 27 -24.16 10.98 26.01
C ILE A 27 -22.83 11.74 26.25
N VAL A 28 -22.90 13.07 26.24
CA VAL A 28 -21.74 13.95 26.44
C VAL A 28 -21.54 14.25 27.94
N PRO A 29 -20.35 13.99 28.51
CA PRO A 29 -20.06 14.32 29.91
C PRO A 29 -20.29 15.80 30.24
N THR A 30 -20.77 16.11 31.45
CA THR A 30 -21.13 17.47 31.88
C THR A 30 -20.07 18.52 31.57
N ARG A 31 -18.78 18.20 31.77
CA ARG A 31 -17.64 19.10 31.50
C ARG A 31 -17.48 19.53 30.03
N TYR A 32 -18.11 18.84 29.09
CA TYR A 32 -18.00 19.08 27.66
C TYR A 32 -19.33 19.53 27.02
N LYS A 33 -20.41 19.64 27.80
CA LYS A 33 -21.76 19.92 27.27
C LYS A 33 -21.83 21.25 26.54
N GLU A 34 -21.28 22.32 27.10
CA GLU A 34 -21.28 23.63 26.44
C GLU A 34 -20.47 23.62 25.14
N LYS A 35 -19.27 23.03 25.15
CA LYS A 35 -18.43 22.94 23.95
C LYS A 35 -19.07 22.07 22.86
N ALA A 36 -19.70 20.96 23.25
CA ALA A 36 -20.47 20.13 22.33
C ALA A 36 -21.65 20.91 21.72
N LYS A 37 -22.41 21.66 22.53
CA LYS A 37 -23.51 22.51 22.04
C LYS A 37 -23.02 23.52 21.00
N ASN A 38 -21.90 24.18 21.26
CA ASN A 38 -21.33 25.16 20.34
C ASN A 38 -20.87 24.52 19.01
N ILE A 39 -20.26 23.33 19.05
CA ILE A 39 -19.90 22.58 17.83
C ILE A 39 -21.16 22.18 17.04
N PHE A 40 -22.20 21.69 17.71
CA PHE A 40 -23.48 21.35 17.09
C PHE A 40 -24.14 22.56 16.42
N GLN A 41 -24.24 23.68 17.13
CA GLN A 41 -24.81 24.92 16.60
C GLN A 41 -24.03 25.41 15.38
N PHE A 42 -22.70 25.37 15.45
CA PHE A 42 -21.85 25.74 14.33
C PHE A 42 -22.06 24.84 13.11
N LEU A 43 -22.17 23.52 13.31
CA LEU A 43 -22.40 22.56 12.24
C LEU A 43 -23.79 22.70 11.58
N LYS A 44 -24.84 23.07 12.33
CA LYS A 44 -26.17 23.34 11.75
C LYS A 44 -26.19 24.48 10.74
N LEU A 45 -25.22 25.40 10.83
CA LEU A 45 -25.12 26.55 9.94
C LEU A 45 -24.42 26.22 8.62
N GLN A 46 -23.89 25.00 8.45
CA GLN A 46 -23.09 24.62 7.29
C GLN A 46 -23.97 23.93 6.23
N GLU A 47 -23.97 24.43 5.00
CA GLU A 47 -24.72 23.82 3.90
C GLU A 47 -24.19 22.41 3.54
N SER A 48 -22.88 22.20 3.70
CA SER A 48 -22.23 20.93 3.35
C SER A 48 -22.38 19.83 4.41
N PHE A 49 -22.97 20.12 5.57
CA PHE A 49 -23.03 19.18 6.69
C PHE A 49 -24.38 19.24 7.41
N SER A 50 -25.05 18.10 7.52
CA SER A 50 -26.28 17.93 8.30
C SER A 50 -26.36 16.53 8.89
N TRP A 51 -27.49 16.15 9.47
CA TRP A 51 -27.75 14.79 9.95
C TRP A 51 -29.25 14.47 9.84
N ASN A 52 -29.58 13.19 9.72
CA ASN A 52 -30.96 12.71 9.68
C ASN A 52 -31.55 12.53 11.10
N SER A 53 -32.82 12.08 11.18
CA SER A 53 -33.53 11.81 12.43
C SER A 53 -32.90 10.70 13.28
N ASP A 54 -32.13 9.80 12.68
CA ASP A 54 -31.44 8.71 13.38
C ASP A 54 -30.06 9.16 13.93
N GLY A 55 -29.68 10.41 13.67
CA GLY A 55 -28.41 11.01 14.06
C GLY A 55 -27.25 10.65 13.14
N GLU A 56 -27.50 9.98 12.01
CA GLU A 56 -26.47 9.71 11.00
C GLU A 56 -26.10 11.01 10.28
N ILE A 57 -24.80 11.25 10.13
CA ILE A 57 -24.31 12.46 9.47
C ILE A 57 -24.54 12.38 7.97
N ILE A 58 -24.91 13.51 7.39
CA ILE A 58 -25.05 13.73 5.95
C ILE A 58 -23.98 14.74 5.57
N TYR A 59 -23.04 14.33 4.74
CA TYR A 59 -21.92 15.18 4.32
C TYR A 59 -21.88 15.29 2.80
N LYS A 60 -21.90 16.52 2.27
CA LYS A 60 -21.98 16.79 0.82
C LYS A 60 -23.05 15.93 0.13
N ASN A 61 -24.27 15.96 0.68
CA ASN A 61 -25.44 15.20 0.23
C ASN A 61 -25.32 13.67 0.27
N THR A 62 -24.33 13.13 1.00
CA THR A 62 -24.17 11.68 1.19
C THR A 62 -24.40 11.31 2.66
N VAL A 63 -25.35 10.41 2.91
CA VAL A 63 -25.59 9.83 4.25
C VAL A 63 -24.42 8.90 4.58
N ILE A 64 -23.92 8.94 5.82
CA ILE A 64 -22.88 8.04 6.32
C ILE A 64 -23.54 6.99 7.22
N PRO A 65 -23.80 5.76 6.72
CA PRO A 65 -24.58 4.78 7.46
C PRO A 65 -23.87 4.31 8.73
N GLY A 66 -24.62 4.15 9.81
CA GLY A 66 -24.11 3.69 11.12
C GLY A 66 -23.32 4.76 11.89
N SER A 67 -23.17 5.96 11.34
CA SER A 67 -22.62 7.10 12.06
C SER A 67 -23.62 7.65 13.07
N ASN A 68 -23.12 8.34 14.09
CA ASN A 68 -24.00 9.06 15.02
C ASN A 68 -23.33 10.34 15.48
N ILE A 69 -23.97 11.49 15.21
CA ILE A 69 -23.42 12.82 15.48
C ILE A 69 -23.07 13.02 16.95
N ALA A 70 -23.84 12.45 17.89
CA ALA A 70 -23.56 12.52 19.32
C ALA A 70 -22.26 11.79 19.68
N PHE A 71 -22.07 10.59 19.15
CA PHE A 71 -20.85 9.81 19.38
C PHE A 71 -19.64 10.46 18.72
N LEU A 72 -19.81 11.05 17.55
CA LEU A 72 -18.73 11.72 16.82
C LEU A 72 -18.25 12.99 17.54
N VAL A 73 -19.16 13.84 18.00
CA VAL A 73 -18.81 15.01 18.81
C VAL A 73 -18.19 14.60 20.14
N ASN A 74 -18.72 13.57 20.81
CA ASN A 74 -18.16 13.07 22.06
C ASN A 74 -16.76 12.45 21.87
N ASP A 75 -16.52 11.74 20.76
CA ASP A 75 -15.20 11.22 20.41
C ASP A 75 -14.23 12.36 20.09
N PHE A 76 -14.67 13.33 19.31
CA PHE A 76 -13.91 14.54 19.00
C PHE A 76 -13.53 15.35 20.25
N LEU A 77 -14.30 15.30 21.34
CA LEU A 77 -13.95 16.02 22.57
C LEU A 77 -13.08 15.19 23.53
N ARG A 78 -13.02 13.87 23.36
CA ARG A 78 -12.40 12.93 24.33
C ARG A 78 -11.19 12.17 23.79
N ASN A 79 -10.96 12.22 22.47
CA ASN A 79 -9.91 11.49 21.76
C ASN A 79 -9.83 10.00 22.20
N ARG A 80 -10.92 9.24 22.02
CA ARG A 80 -10.96 7.85 22.49
C ARG A 80 -10.12 6.94 21.59
N LYS A 81 -9.67 5.81 22.18
CA LYS A 81 -8.89 4.76 21.48
C LYS A 81 -9.68 4.03 20.39
N SER A 82 -11.00 3.89 20.56
CA SER A 82 -11.90 3.29 19.56
C SER A 82 -12.69 4.38 18.85
N ALA A 83 -12.50 4.49 17.54
CA ALA A 83 -13.21 5.45 16.70
C ALA A 83 -14.64 4.97 16.41
N PRO A 84 -15.67 5.81 16.59
CA PRO A 84 -17.02 5.52 16.10
C PRO A 84 -17.05 5.56 14.56
N GLU A 85 -18.03 4.89 13.98
CA GLU A 85 -18.29 4.91 12.53
C GLU A 85 -18.52 6.36 12.06
N GLY A 86 -17.90 6.73 10.93
CA GLY A 86 -17.95 8.09 10.41
C GLY A 86 -16.97 9.10 11.04
N ARG A 87 -16.10 8.72 12.00
CA ARG A 87 -15.11 9.63 12.64
C ARG A 87 -14.29 10.43 11.62
N TYR A 88 -13.77 9.77 10.61
CA TYR A 88 -12.91 10.42 9.61
C TYR A 88 -13.68 11.39 8.73
N VAL A 89 -14.92 11.04 8.35
CA VAL A 89 -15.80 11.94 7.59
C VAL A 89 -16.17 13.15 8.42
N PHE A 90 -16.44 12.96 9.72
CA PHE A 90 -16.72 14.03 10.65
C PHE A 90 -15.52 14.98 10.83
N LEU A 91 -14.31 14.45 11.04
CA LEU A 91 -13.09 15.27 11.14
C LEU A 91 -12.81 16.05 9.84
N ARG A 92 -13.03 15.41 8.68
CA ARG A 92 -12.93 16.06 7.38
C ARG A 92 -13.96 17.17 7.23
N ALA A 93 -15.21 16.91 7.61
CA ALA A 93 -16.26 17.92 7.58
C ALA A 93 -15.89 19.14 8.43
N LEU A 94 -15.41 18.93 9.67
CA LEU A 94 -14.92 20.00 10.55
C LEU A 94 -13.78 20.82 9.95
N ASN A 95 -12.89 20.19 9.18
CA ASN A 95 -11.80 20.86 8.49
C ASN A 95 -12.31 21.66 7.29
N ASP A 96 -13.18 21.09 6.45
CA ASP A 96 -13.73 21.73 5.26
C ASP A 96 -14.57 22.97 5.63
N VAL A 97 -15.25 22.97 6.78
CA VAL A 97 -16.03 24.11 7.29
C VAL A 97 -15.20 25.10 8.11
N ASN A 98 -13.87 24.89 8.23
CA ASN A 98 -12.96 25.71 9.03
C ASN A 98 -13.42 25.91 10.49
N LEU A 99 -13.56 24.82 11.26
CA LEU A 99 -13.98 24.89 12.66
C LEU A 99 -13.17 25.94 13.46
N PRO A 100 -13.83 26.90 14.14
CA PRO A 100 -13.15 27.92 14.93
C PRO A 100 -12.22 27.33 15.99
N LYS A 101 -11.00 27.87 16.09
CA LYS A 101 -9.94 27.36 16.99
C LYS A 101 -10.35 27.25 18.47
N HIS A 102 -11.29 28.08 18.95
CA HIS A 102 -11.80 28.02 20.31
C HIS A 102 -12.73 26.81 20.55
N LEU A 103 -13.31 26.25 19.49
CA LEU A 103 -14.11 25.03 19.49
C LEU A 103 -13.26 23.77 19.26
N ASP A 104 -12.03 23.92 18.76
CA ASP A 104 -11.05 22.85 18.62
C ASP A 104 -10.51 22.38 19.99
N GLN A 105 -9.95 21.17 20.08
CA GLN A 105 -9.36 20.67 21.33
C GLN A 105 -8.25 21.61 21.81
N GLU A 106 -8.29 22.02 23.09
CA GLU A 106 -7.09 22.57 23.71
C GLU A 106 -6.06 21.44 23.76
N LYS A 107 -4.98 21.59 22.99
CA LYS A 107 -3.84 20.67 23.04
C LYS A 107 -3.25 20.75 24.45
N ASN A 108 -3.67 19.86 25.35
CA ASN A 108 -2.95 19.63 26.59
C ASN A 108 -1.50 19.27 26.21
N ASN A 109 -0.56 20.13 26.59
CA ASN A 109 0.87 20.04 26.34
C ASN A 109 1.49 18.77 26.96
N SER A 110 1.29 17.62 26.34
CA SER A 110 2.05 16.39 26.61
C SER A 110 2.69 15.82 25.35
N THR A 111 3.07 16.69 24.42
CA THR A 111 3.93 16.38 23.27
C THR A 111 4.93 17.51 23.06
N ARG A 112 5.72 17.84 24.10
CA ARG A 112 7.02 18.44 23.83
C ARG A 112 7.93 17.29 23.35
N PRO A 113 8.54 17.37 22.16
CA PRO A 113 9.54 16.38 21.78
C PRO A 113 10.63 16.37 22.87
N PRO A 114 11.11 15.19 23.30
CA PRO A 114 12.20 15.14 24.26
C PRO A 114 13.38 15.94 23.70
N PRO A 115 14.10 16.73 24.52
CA PRO A 115 15.29 17.42 24.04
C PRO A 115 16.25 16.41 23.42
N ALA A 116 16.80 16.77 22.26
CA ALA A 116 17.71 15.92 21.50
C ALA A 116 18.82 15.39 22.42
N GLN A 117 18.86 14.07 22.61
CA GLN A 117 19.98 13.45 23.30
C GLN A 117 21.22 13.60 22.42
N PRO A 118 22.38 13.99 22.97
CA PRO A 118 23.61 14.06 22.21
C PRO A 118 23.95 12.67 21.66
N ALA A 119 24.36 12.64 20.39
CA ALA A 119 24.69 11.41 19.69
C ALA A 119 25.71 10.56 20.49
N PRO A 120 25.51 9.23 20.62
CA PRO A 120 26.51 8.39 21.23
C PRO A 120 27.79 8.40 20.37
N PRO A 121 28.98 8.34 20.98
CA PRO A 121 30.22 8.32 20.23
C PRO A 121 30.27 7.06 19.36
N ALA A 122 30.77 7.23 18.13
CA ALA A 122 30.95 6.16 17.17
C ALA A 122 31.76 5.01 17.78
N SER A 123 31.09 3.93 18.16
CA SER A 123 31.78 2.70 18.55
C SER A 123 32.32 2.06 17.28
N ALA A 124 33.65 2.04 17.15
CA ALA A 124 34.36 1.33 16.11
C ALA A 124 33.80 -0.09 15.91
N CYS A 125 33.29 -0.35 14.71
CA CYS A 125 32.82 -1.66 14.31
C CYS A 125 34.02 -2.63 14.28
N LYS A 126 34.15 -3.47 15.30
CA LYS A 126 35.02 -4.66 15.23
C LYS A 126 34.33 -5.71 14.38
N THR A 127 34.41 -5.56 13.06
CA THR A 127 34.16 -6.66 12.11
C THR A 127 35.26 -7.70 12.25
N THR A 128 35.03 -8.74 13.05
CA THR A 128 35.53 -10.11 12.84
C THR A 128 35.15 -10.94 14.06
N GLN A 129 34.01 -11.62 14.01
CA GLN A 129 33.82 -12.95 14.61
C GLN A 129 32.46 -13.48 14.17
N LEU A 130 32.49 -14.25 13.08
CA LEU A 130 31.40 -15.14 12.73
C LEU A 130 31.30 -16.18 13.86
N ASP A 131 30.17 -16.21 14.57
CA ASP A 131 29.92 -17.07 15.72
C ASP A 131 30.29 -18.54 15.42
N HIS A 132 31.06 -19.15 16.33
CA HIS A 132 31.55 -20.52 16.24
C HIS A 132 30.41 -21.54 16.05
N ARG A 133 29.19 -21.21 16.50
CA ARG A 133 27.97 -22.00 16.27
C ARG A 133 27.53 -22.04 14.81
N LEU A 134 27.76 -20.98 14.03
CA LEU A 134 27.41 -20.93 12.60
C LEU A 134 28.33 -21.85 11.77
N ARG A 135 29.61 -21.95 12.15
CA ARG A 135 30.60 -22.79 11.43
C ARG A 135 30.38 -24.27 11.63
N SER A 136 30.01 -24.70 12.85
CA SER A 136 29.72 -26.12 13.12
C SER A 136 28.44 -26.60 12.41
N LEU A 137 27.43 -25.73 12.30
CA LEU A 137 26.20 -26.00 11.56
C LEU A 137 26.42 -26.07 10.04
N LEU A 138 27.42 -25.37 9.50
CA LEU A 138 27.69 -25.27 8.06
C LEU A 138 28.80 -26.18 7.53
N ARG A 139 29.47 -26.98 8.39
CA ARG A 139 30.61 -27.88 8.03
C ARG A 139 31.66 -27.22 7.11
N LEU A 140 31.99 -25.96 7.34
CA LEU A 140 32.97 -25.23 6.52
C LEU A 140 34.42 -25.57 6.94
N PRO A 141 35.37 -25.68 5.99
CA PRO A 141 36.78 -25.90 6.32
C PRO A 141 37.41 -24.68 7.04
N PRO A 142 38.53 -24.88 7.78
CA PRO A 142 39.18 -23.79 8.51
C PRO A 142 39.78 -22.74 7.56
N PRO A 143 39.87 -21.46 7.98
CA PRO A 143 40.35 -20.38 7.12
C PRO A 143 41.86 -20.53 6.85
N ALA A 144 42.27 -20.28 5.61
CA ALA A 144 43.67 -20.30 5.19
C ALA A 144 44.43 -19.08 5.76
N LYS A 145 45.70 -19.31 6.17
CA LYS A 145 46.58 -18.26 6.73
C LYS A 145 46.91 -17.19 5.67
N GLN A 146 46.80 -15.91 6.04
CA GLN A 146 47.20 -14.77 5.21
C GLN A 146 48.73 -14.76 5.00
N LEU A 147 49.16 -14.63 3.75
CA LEU A 147 50.52 -14.29 3.36
C LEU A 147 50.63 -12.77 3.22
N ASN A 148 51.57 -12.18 3.97
CA ASN A 148 51.92 -10.76 3.89
C ASN A 148 52.67 -10.48 2.57
N SER A 149 52.44 -9.32 1.97
CA SER A 149 53.29 -8.84 0.86
C SER A 149 53.73 -7.39 1.11
N THR A 150 55.05 -7.21 1.11
CA THR A 150 55.76 -5.95 0.90
C THR A 150 56.67 -6.15 -0.31
N SER A 151 56.48 -5.39 -1.38
CA SER A 151 57.55 -4.85 -2.26
C SER A 151 56.96 -4.17 -3.52
N THR A 152 57.58 -3.04 -3.85
CA THR A 152 57.38 -2.12 -4.97
C THR A 152 58.15 -2.54 -6.22
N CYS A 153 57.64 -2.28 -7.44
CA CYS A 153 58.32 -1.53 -8.53
C CYS A 153 57.43 -1.44 -9.79
N ALA A 154 57.87 -0.63 -10.75
CA ALA A 154 57.11 0.21 -11.66
C ALA A 154 56.84 -0.34 -13.09
N ALA A 155 55.97 0.42 -13.78
CA ALA A 155 55.82 0.58 -15.23
C ALA A 155 55.22 -0.57 -16.07
N CYS A 156 53.92 -0.44 -16.41
CA CYS A 156 53.49 -0.33 -17.82
C CYS A 156 52.03 0.15 -17.91
N SER A 157 51.83 1.22 -18.66
CA SER A 157 50.56 1.79 -19.10
C SER A 157 49.84 0.90 -20.11
N ALA A 158 48.50 0.94 -20.08
CA ALA A 158 47.54 0.38 -21.05
C ALA A 158 47.28 -1.15 -21.01
N CYS A 159 46.19 -1.55 -20.34
CA CYS A 159 45.11 -2.39 -20.90
C CYS A 159 44.04 -2.66 -19.82
N ALA A 160 42.87 -2.05 -19.97
CA ALA A 160 41.69 -2.33 -19.17
C ALA A 160 40.98 -3.60 -19.68
N ALA A 161 41.59 -4.79 -19.54
CA ALA A 161 40.93 -6.07 -19.83
C ALA A 161 41.79 -7.30 -19.46
N CYS A 162 42.17 -7.52 -18.18
CA CYS A 162 42.61 -8.87 -17.75
C CYS A 162 42.80 -8.99 -16.22
N LYS A 163 41.74 -9.29 -15.44
CA LYS A 163 41.86 -9.88 -14.07
C LYS A 163 40.66 -10.75 -13.67
N THR A 164 40.04 -11.47 -14.61
CA THR A 164 38.90 -12.36 -14.33
C THR A 164 39.11 -13.83 -14.68
N THR A 165 40.31 -14.25 -15.06
CA THR A 165 40.53 -15.58 -15.66
C THR A 165 41.46 -16.53 -14.89
N GLN A 166 41.89 -16.20 -13.67
CA GLN A 166 42.73 -17.12 -12.87
C GLN A 166 42.05 -17.76 -11.64
N LEU A 167 40.78 -17.43 -11.36
CA LEU A 167 40.04 -18.07 -10.26
C LEU A 167 39.12 -19.23 -10.72
N ASP A 168 38.87 -19.37 -12.02
CA ASP A 168 37.84 -20.29 -12.57
C ASP A 168 38.34 -21.73 -12.80
N LEU A 169 39.65 -21.98 -12.74
CA LEU A 169 40.24 -23.29 -13.05
C LEU A 169 40.52 -24.19 -11.83
N ARG A 170 40.37 -23.70 -10.59
CA ARG A 170 40.59 -24.53 -9.38
C ARG A 170 39.31 -25.04 -8.70
N LEU A 171 38.11 -24.60 -9.10
CA LEU A 171 36.85 -25.05 -8.50
C LEU A 171 36.11 -26.11 -9.32
N ARG A 172 36.45 -26.31 -10.60
CA ARG A 172 35.84 -27.36 -11.44
C ARG A 172 36.33 -28.78 -11.15
N SER A 173 37.43 -28.94 -10.41
CA SER A 173 38.01 -30.26 -10.07
C SER A 173 37.49 -30.87 -8.77
N LEU A 174 36.63 -30.19 -8.00
CA LEU A 174 36.18 -30.65 -6.67
C LEU A 174 34.72 -31.12 -6.60
N LEU A 175 33.96 -31.07 -7.71
CA LEU A 175 32.53 -31.46 -7.74
C LEU A 175 32.21 -32.69 -8.62
N ARG A 176 33.19 -33.57 -8.84
CA ARG A 176 32.90 -34.97 -9.20
C ARG A 176 33.16 -35.81 -7.96
N LEU A 177 32.10 -36.16 -7.24
CA LEU A 177 31.88 -37.44 -6.55
C LEU A 177 30.60 -37.35 -5.70
N GLN A 178 29.84 -38.44 -5.71
CA GLN A 178 28.60 -38.72 -4.96
C GLN A 178 27.27 -38.30 -5.62
N ASN A 179 26.94 -38.99 -6.73
CA ASN A 179 25.57 -39.35 -7.06
C ASN A 179 25.36 -40.82 -6.65
N ASN A 180 24.45 -41.08 -5.72
CA ASN A 180 23.59 -42.28 -5.65
C ASN A 180 22.78 -42.28 -4.34
N SER A 181 21.49 -41.99 -4.42
CA SER A 181 20.45 -42.73 -3.67
C SER A 181 19.05 -42.22 -4.06
N THR A 182 18.21 -43.18 -4.45
CA THR A 182 16.81 -43.08 -4.84
C THR A 182 15.87 -42.97 -3.63
N ARG A 183 15.02 -41.94 -3.57
CA ARG A 183 13.73 -41.95 -2.85
C ARG A 183 12.75 -40.96 -3.49
N PRO A 184 11.43 -41.27 -3.57
CA PRO A 184 10.45 -40.37 -4.18
C PRO A 184 10.10 -39.24 -3.20
N PRO A 185 9.69 -38.04 -3.69
CA PRO A 185 9.39 -36.92 -2.82
C PRO A 185 8.00 -37.07 -2.17
N PRO A 186 7.81 -36.68 -0.90
CA PRO A 186 6.47 -36.44 -0.36
C PRO A 186 5.93 -35.07 -0.84
N ALA A 187 4.60 -34.96 -0.86
CA ALA A 187 3.82 -33.86 -1.40
C ALA A 187 4.24 -32.47 -0.88
N GLN A 188 4.35 -31.50 -1.81
CA GLN A 188 4.67 -30.10 -1.53
C GLN A 188 3.42 -29.29 -1.13
N PRO A 189 3.59 -28.27 -0.26
CA PRO A 189 2.89 -27.00 -0.41
C PRO A 189 3.93 -25.89 -0.67
N ALA A 190 4.17 -25.54 -1.94
CA ALA A 190 5.12 -24.48 -2.31
C ALA A 190 4.76 -23.78 -3.63
N SER A 191 3.52 -23.35 -3.83
CA SER A 191 3.11 -22.71 -5.10
C SER A 191 3.21 -21.16 -5.11
N ALA A 192 3.13 -20.49 -3.96
CA ALA A 192 3.05 -19.01 -3.93
C ALA A 192 4.40 -18.30 -4.18
N CYS A 193 5.51 -18.85 -3.70
CA CYS A 193 6.84 -18.22 -3.79
C CYS A 193 7.48 -18.38 -5.19
N ALA A 194 7.25 -19.52 -5.85
CA ALA A 194 7.75 -19.78 -7.20
C ALA A 194 7.05 -18.92 -8.26
N ALA A 195 5.74 -18.68 -8.11
CA ALA A 195 4.97 -17.82 -9.02
C ALA A 195 5.45 -16.36 -8.99
N CYS A 196 5.71 -15.79 -7.80
CA CYS A 196 6.27 -14.44 -7.67
C CYS A 196 7.68 -14.33 -8.30
N ALA A 197 8.50 -15.37 -8.13
CA ALA A 197 9.86 -15.43 -8.70
C ALA A 197 9.86 -15.58 -10.23
N ALA A 198 8.84 -16.20 -10.81
CA ALA A 198 8.65 -16.32 -12.25
C ALA A 198 8.15 -15.00 -12.86
N PHE A 199 7.20 -14.33 -12.20
CA PHE A 199 6.74 -12.99 -12.57
C PHE A 199 7.90 -11.99 -12.63
N CYS A 200 8.74 -11.93 -11.59
CA CYS A 200 9.91 -11.03 -11.55
C CYS A 200 10.94 -11.25 -12.68
N ARG A 201 11.07 -12.50 -13.18
CA ARG A 201 12.00 -12.83 -14.28
C ARG A 201 11.44 -12.50 -15.66
N ARG A 202 10.11 -12.56 -15.82
CA ARG A 202 9.43 -12.36 -17.10
C ARG A 202 9.26 -10.89 -17.47
N ILE A 203 9.24 -10.01 -16.47
CA ILE A 203 9.05 -8.56 -16.59
C ILE A 203 10.34 -7.76 -16.88
N GLY A 204 11.34 -8.35 -17.55
CA GLY A 204 12.48 -7.59 -18.08
C GLY A 204 13.27 -6.74 -17.07
N PHE A 205 13.07 -6.92 -15.76
CA PHE A 205 13.76 -6.16 -14.72
C PHE A 205 15.23 -6.55 -14.68
N SER A 206 16.03 -5.87 -15.48
CA SER A 206 17.47 -5.83 -15.32
C SER A 206 17.81 -4.94 -14.13
N TYR A 207 17.72 -5.51 -12.92
CA TYR A 207 18.57 -5.04 -11.83
C TYR A 207 19.25 -6.20 -11.11
N LEU A 208 20.58 -6.15 -11.20
CA LEU A 208 21.54 -7.04 -10.62
C LEU A 208 21.29 -7.25 -9.12
N LEU A 209 20.76 -8.41 -8.78
CA LEU A 209 21.23 -9.12 -7.59
C LEU A 209 22.52 -9.85 -7.99
N THR A 210 23.62 -9.13 -8.20
CA THR A 210 24.94 -9.73 -7.98
C THR A 210 25.13 -9.83 -6.48
N LEU A 211 24.45 -10.80 -5.88
CA LEU A 211 25.11 -11.59 -4.86
C LEU A 211 26.06 -12.47 -5.68
N HIS A 212 27.33 -12.07 -5.76
CA HIS A 212 28.34 -12.99 -6.24
C HIS A 212 28.24 -14.27 -5.39
N ASN A 213 27.79 -15.34 -6.04
CA ASN A 213 27.75 -16.72 -5.57
C ASN A 213 27.09 -16.97 -4.21
N ILE A 214 25.77 -16.80 -4.11
CA ILE A 214 24.98 -17.59 -3.16
C ILE A 214 23.60 -17.89 -3.77
N GLU A 215 23.48 -19.03 -4.45
CA GLU A 215 22.20 -19.66 -4.74
C GLU A 215 21.74 -20.40 -3.47
N TYR A 216 21.28 -19.67 -2.45
CA TYR A 216 20.53 -20.30 -1.36
C TYR A 216 19.06 -20.35 -1.76
N GLU A 217 18.57 -21.57 -1.96
CA GLU A 217 17.15 -21.85 -2.13
C GLU A 217 16.33 -21.12 -1.03
N LYS A 218 15.55 -20.12 -1.47
CA LYS A 218 14.41 -19.49 -0.77
C LYS A 218 14.68 -18.36 0.24
N GLU A 219 15.67 -17.48 0.03
CA GLU A 219 15.76 -16.22 0.79
C GLU A 219 15.85 -14.99 -0.13
N ARG A 220 14.93 -14.02 0.01
CA ARG A 220 14.86 -12.83 -0.88
C ARG A 220 14.34 -11.59 -0.15
N ILE A 221 15.03 -10.47 -0.35
CA ILE A 221 14.47 -9.12 -0.33
C ILE A 221 14.53 -8.64 -1.77
N ILE A 222 13.44 -8.11 -2.32
CA ILE A 222 13.44 -7.56 -3.68
C ILE A 222 13.18 -6.07 -3.61
N ILE A 223 14.11 -5.29 -4.14
CA ILE A 223 14.01 -3.83 -4.19
C ILE A 223 13.98 -3.38 -5.60
N PHE A 224 12.92 -2.66 -5.89
CA PHE A 224 12.65 -2.16 -7.22
C PHE A 224 13.20 -0.75 -7.30
N LYS A 225 14.14 -0.58 -8.23
CA LYS A 225 14.54 0.73 -8.72
C LYS A 225 13.71 1.06 -9.95
N ASN A 226 12.96 2.17 -9.93
CA ASN A 226 12.42 2.74 -11.16
C ASN A 226 13.54 3.52 -11.87
N ARG A 227 13.97 3.05 -13.04
CA ARG A 227 15.20 3.53 -13.71
C ARG A 227 14.98 4.64 -14.74
N GLU A 228 13.74 5.06 -14.99
CA GLU A 228 13.43 6.06 -16.03
C GLU A 228 12.59 7.18 -15.44
N GLN A 229 13.12 8.41 -15.38
CA GLN A 229 12.37 9.59 -14.91
C GLN A 229 12.84 10.92 -15.51
N PRO A 230 11.91 11.81 -15.90
CA PRO A 230 12.13 13.25 -15.94
C PRO A 230 11.76 13.95 -14.61
N LYS A 231 12.69 14.80 -14.17
CA LYS A 231 12.67 15.99 -13.29
C LYS A 231 12.02 16.07 -11.89
N ASN A 232 11.03 15.27 -11.46
CA ASN A 232 10.40 15.54 -10.13
C ASN A 232 10.55 14.46 -9.04
N HIS A 233 10.85 13.19 -9.35
CA HIS A 233 11.04 12.15 -8.31
C HIS A 233 12.12 11.12 -8.65
N THR A 234 13.24 11.56 -9.26
CA THR A 234 14.27 10.71 -9.93
C THR A 234 14.95 9.64 -9.06
N ASP A 235 14.56 9.52 -7.79
CA ASP A 235 15.23 8.83 -6.70
C ASP A 235 14.28 8.05 -5.77
N LEU A 236 13.24 7.40 -6.33
CA LEU A 236 12.27 6.60 -5.57
C LEU A 236 12.50 5.09 -5.71
N TYR A 237 12.56 4.38 -4.57
CA TYR A 237 12.77 2.94 -4.49
C TYR A 237 11.68 2.27 -3.65
N PHE A 238 11.13 1.16 -4.14
CA PHE A 238 10.16 0.38 -3.37
C PHE A 238 10.82 -0.84 -2.73
N ALA A 239 10.71 -0.94 -1.40
CA ALA A 239 11.12 -2.09 -0.61
C ALA A 239 9.95 -3.06 -0.45
N GLY A 240 10.01 -4.19 -1.16
CA GLY A 240 8.97 -5.21 -1.16
C GLY A 240 9.52 -6.63 -0.97
N ILE A 241 8.61 -7.59 -0.76
CA ILE A 241 8.94 -9.03 -0.72
C ILE A 241 10.10 -9.33 0.25
N TYR A 242 10.01 -8.83 1.48
CA TYR A 242 10.95 -9.19 2.54
C TYR A 242 10.52 -10.51 3.19
N CYS A 243 11.28 -11.57 2.93
CA CYS A 243 11.03 -12.87 3.53
C CYS A 243 12.35 -13.53 3.95
N ILE A 244 12.36 -14.04 5.19
CA ILE A 244 13.43 -14.89 5.73
C ILE A 244 12.84 -16.26 6.02
N HIS A 245 13.48 -17.30 5.48
CA HIS A 245 13.07 -18.67 5.70
C HIS A 245 13.15 -18.99 7.20
N GLU A 246 12.18 -19.74 7.72
CA GLU A 246 12.03 -19.95 9.18
C GLU A 246 13.30 -20.43 9.88
N ARG A 247 14.03 -21.37 9.27
CA ARG A 247 15.31 -21.90 9.76
C ARG A 247 16.42 -20.86 9.99
N PHE A 248 16.31 -19.68 9.39
CA PHE A 248 17.30 -18.60 9.50
C PHE A 248 16.78 -17.38 10.28
N ARG A 249 15.55 -17.44 10.81
CA ARG A 249 15.02 -16.40 11.69
C ARG A 249 15.75 -16.43 13.03
N GLY A 250 15.89 -15.26 13.66
CA GLY A 250 16.64 -15.10 14.92
C GLY A 250 18.16 -15.07 14.74
N LEU A 251 18.69 -15.30 13.53
CA LEU A 251 20.13 -15.30 13.23
C LEU A 251 20.64 -13.96 12.67
N ASN A 252 19.85 -12.88 12.77
CA ASN A 252 20.16 -11.55 12.19
C ASN A 252 20.33 -11.48 10.66
N VAL A 253 20.11 -12.56 9.91
CA VAL A 253 20.20 -12.59 8.43
C VAL A 253 19.35 -11.50 7.79
N GLY A 254 18.10 -11.35 8.24
CA GLY A 254 17.19 -10.35 7.69
C GLY A 254 17.63 -8.91 7.95
N THR A 255 18.29 -8.62 9.07
CA THR A 255 18.82 -7.29 9.38
C THR A 255 20.03 -6.96 8.50
N GLN A 256 20.92 -7.93 8.29
CA GLN A 256 22.08 -7.77 7.40
C GLN A 256 21.65 -7.54 5.95
N LEU A 257 20.67 -8.32 5.48
CA LEU A 257 20.14 -8.17 4.13
C LEU A 257 19.51 -6.79 3.92
N PHE A 258 18.81 -6.27 4.93
CA PHE A 258 18.20 -4.95 4.90
C PHE A 258 19.26 -3.83 4.91
N ALA A 259 20.31 -3.95 5.74
CA ALA A 259 21.42 -2.99 5.79
C ALA A 259 22.18 -2.90 4.46
N GLU A 260 22.50 -4.04 3.84
CA GLU A 260 23.16 -4.10 2.52
C GLU A 260 22.34 -3.42 1.43
N VAL A 261 21.03 -3.66 1.48
CA VAL A 261 20.06 -3.03 0.59
C VAL A 261 20.05 -1.50 0.77
N PHE A 262 20.01 -1.00 2.01
CA PHE A 262 19.94 0.43 2.30
C PHE A 262 21.25 1.12 1.92
N ALA A 263 22.39 0.45 2.13
CA ALA A 263 23.70 0.92 1.69
C ALA A 263 23.77 1.10 0.16
N ARG A 264 23.13 0.23 -0.63
CA ARG A 264 23.08 0.35 -2.10
C ARG A 264 22.17 1.46 -2.59
N VAL A 265 21.06 1.69 -1.89
CA VAL A 265 20.11 2.75 -2.23
C VAL A 265 20.58 4.11 -1.71
N GLN A 266 21.54 4.13 -0.78
CA GLN A 266 22.20 5.33 -0.26
C GLN A 266 21.17 6.39 0.20
N ASN A 267 21.34 7.63 -0.26
CA ASN A 267 20.56 8.78 0.19
C ASN A 267 19.25 8.97 -0.60
N LYS A 268 18.69 7.92 -1.21
CA LYS A 268 17.48 7.98 -2.04
C LYS A 268 16.22 7.75 -1.20
N ASN A 269 15.06 8.14 -1.71
CA ASN A 269 13.78 7.94 -1.01
C ASN A 269 13.32 6.50 -1.19
N ILE A 270 13.08 5.81 -0.09
CA ILE A 270 12.63 4.42 -0.05
C ILE A 270 11.25 4.39 0.57
N LEU A 271 10.32 3.70 -0.07
CA LEU A 271 9.00 3.44 0.46
C LEU A 271 8.70 1.94 0.52
N GLY A 272 7.76 1.55 1.36
CA GLY A 272 7.32 0.16 1.50
C GLY A 272 5.94 0.05 2.12
N ASN A 273 5.35 -1.14 2.04
CA ASN A 273 4.07 -1.44 2.68
C ASN A 273 4.30 -2.44 3.81
N ALA A 274 4.02 -2.02 5.05
CA ALA A 274 4.15 -2.86 6.21
C ALA A 274 2.82 -3.49 6.61
N VAL A 275 2.78 -4.81 6.69
CA VAL A 275 1.73 -5.50 7.45
C VAL A 275 1.85 -5.13 8.93
N ASN A 276 0.72 -5.09 9.65
CA ASN A 276 0.68 -4.63 11.04
C ASN A 276 1.71 -5.32 11.95
N ALA A 277 1.95 -6.62 11.77
CA ALA A 277 2.93 -7.39 12.54
C ALA A 277 4.39 -6.95 12.35
N MET A 278 4.71 -6.26 11.25
CA MET A 278 6.06 -5.81 10.91
C MET A 278 6.26 -4.30 11.09
N LEU A 279 5.16 -3.54 11.23
CA LEU A 279 5.16 -2.08 11.30
C LEU A 279 6.10 -1.54 12.38
N GLU A 280 5.90 -1.98 13.63
CA GLU A 280 6.72 -1.52 14.75
C GLU A 280 8.19 -1.88 14.59
N LYS A 281 8.49 -3.03 13.96
CA LYS A 281 9.86 -3.46 13.71
C LYS A 281 10.58 -2.48 12.78
N TYR A 282 9.95 -2.06 11.68
CA TYR A 282 10.56 -1.13 10.73
C TYR A 282 10.76 0.27 11.34
N ILE A 283 9.79 0.73 12.13
CA ILE A 283 9.88 2.02 12.81
C ILE A 283 11.01 2.00 13.86
N ARG A 284 11.05 0.97 14.73
CA ARG A 284 12.07 0.85 15.77
C ARG A 284 13.48 0.68 15.22
N ALA A 285 13.62 -0.01 14.09
CA ALA A 285 14.92 -0.16 13.43
C ALA A 285 15.43 1.17 12.81
N GLY A 286 14.56 2.17 12.65
CA GLY A 286 14.90 3.46 12.02
C GLY A 286 14.98 3.38 10.49
N ASP A 287 14.60 2.24 9.92
CA ASP A 287 14.71 1.90 8.51
C ASP A 287 13.69 2.65 7.64
N LEU A 288 12.42 2.65 8.08
CA LEU A 288 11.30 3.31 7.42
C LEU A 288 10.41 4.00 8.49
N PRO A 289 10.91 5.06 9.15
CA PRO A 289 10.27 5.60 10.35
C PRO A 289 9.01 6.43 10.07
N TYR A 290 8.79 6.88 8.83
CA TYR A 290 7.68 7.77 8.50
C TYR A 290 6.49 6.99 7.94
N THR A 291 5.38 6.99 8.66
CA THR A 291 4.11 6.38 8.23
C THR A 291 3.26 7.35 7.42
N ASP A 292 2.45 6.83 6.49
CA ASP A 292 1.38 7.60 5.85
C ASP A 292 0.01 7.04 6.20
N GLU A 293 -0.68 7.76 7.09
CA GLU A 293 -2.00 7.41 7.61
C GLU A 293 -3.11 7.56 6.56
N ASN A 294 -2.89 8.40 5.54
CA ASN A 294 -3.82 8.54 4.41
C ASN A 294 -3.61 7.43 3.36
N PHE A 295 -2.54 6.63 3.49
CA PHE A 295 -2.21 5.53 2.60
C PHE A 295 -2.21 4.20 3.36
N ILE A 296 -3.38 3.87 3.93
CA ILE A 296 -3.63 2.54 4.50
C ILE A 296 -4.27 1.67 3.42
N THR A 297 -3.53 0.67 2.97
CA THR A 297 -4.03 -0.30 2.00
C THR A 297 -4.93 -1.31 2.69
N VAL A 298 -6.07 -1.60 2.07
CA VAL A 298 -7.01 -2.66 2.48
C VAL A 298 -6.91 -3.79 1.49
N LYS A 299 -6.79 -5.03 1.99
CA LYS A 299 -6.73 -6.26 1.18
C LYS A 299 -8.09 -6.93 1.23
N ASN A 300 -8.73 -7.09 0.08
CA ASN A 300 -10.01 -7.77 -0.02
C ASN A 300 -9.85 -9.07 -0.79
N TYR A 301 -10.32 -10.16 -0.21
CA TYR A 301 -10.27 -11.47 -0.83
C TYR A 301 -11.45 -12.32 -0.40
N ILE A 302 -12.07 -12.95 -1.39
CA ILE A 302 -13.11 -13.95 -1.19
C ILE A 302 -12.80 -15.20 -2.04
N PRO A 303 -12.77 -16.41 -1.45
CA PRO A 303 -12.53 -17.67 -2.17
C PRO A 303 -13.80 -18.18 -2.88
N SER A 304 -14.63 -17.29 -3.41
CA SER A 304 -15.85 -17.63 -4.14
C SER A 304 -16.07 -16.68 -5.33
N TYR A 305 -16.95 -17.10 -6.22
CA TYR A 305 -17.36 -16.25 -7.34
C TYR A 305 -18.08 -15.00 -6.83
N VAL A 306 -17.84 -13.86 -7.48
CA VAL A 306 -18.56 -12.60 -7.27
C VAL A 306 -19.38 -12.28 -8.50
N THR A 307 -20.65 -11.94 -8.32
CA THR A 307 -21.58 -11.64 -9.42
C THR A 307 -21.40 -10.19 -9.90
N PRO A 308 -20.96 -9.95 -11.15
CA PRO A 308 -20.72 -8.58 -11.64
C PRO A 308 -21.99 -7.72 -11.76
N ASN A 309 -23.17 -8.35 -11.89
CA ASN A 309 -24.45 -7.65 -12.09
C ASN A 309 -24.91 -6.79 -10.89
N VAL A 310 -24.27 -6.93 -9.73
CA VAL A 310 -24.49 -6.03 -8.57
C VAL A 310 -23.81 -4.67 -8.75
N LEU A 311 -22.91 -4.55 -9.73
CA LEU A 311 -22.31 -3.29 -10.16
C LEU A 311 -23.22 -2.63 -11.22
N THR A 312 -23.12 -1.31 -11.34
CA THR A 312 -23.94 -0.48 -12.24
C THR A 312 -24.05 -1.02 -13.68
N ASN A 313 -25.14 -0.71 -14.37
CA ASN A 313 -25.53 -1.30 -15.65
C ASN A 313 -24.74 -0.85 -16.89
N ASN A 314 -23.52 -0.35 -16.75
CA ASN A 314 -22.73 0.20 -17.88
C ASN A 314 -23.44 1.34 -18.62
N ASP A 315 -24.36 2.06 -17.98
CA ASP A 315 -24.94 3.32 -18.51
C ASP A 315 -23.86 4.42 -18.45
N LEU A 316 -22.85 4.26 -19.28
CA LEU A 316 -21.83 5.26 -19.49
C LEU A 316 -22.45 6.40 -20.31
N PRO A 317 -22.07 7.67 -20.03
CA PRO A 317 -22.36 8.77 -20.92
C PRO A 317 -21.99 8.44 -22.36
N GLU A 318 -22.77 8.90 -23.34
CA GLU A 318 -22.59 8.56 -24.78
C GLU A 318 -21.18 8.83 -25.32
N ASN A 319 -20.43 9.73 -24.69
CA ASN A 319 -19.09 10.10 -25.11
C ASN A 319 -17.97 9.35 -24.39
N ILE A 320 -18.30 8.30 -23.62
CA ILE A 320 -17.35 7.44 -22.93
C ILE A 320 -17.37 6.05 -23.55
N GLU A 321 -16.20 5.61 -23.98
CA GLU A 321 -15.99 4.30 -24.62
C GLU A 321 -15.02 3.47 -23.78
N ILE A 322 -15.27 2.15 -23.67
CA ILE A 322 -14.34 1.22 -23.01
C ILE A 322 -13.86 0.18 -24.01
N GLU A 323 -12.57 0.19 -24.29
CA GLU A 323 -11.90 -0.70 -25.24
C GLU A 323 -11.04 -1.75 -24.53
N SER A 324 -10.90 -2.93 -25.14
CA SER A 324 -9.91 -3.92 -24.69
C SER A 324 -8.51 -3.46 -25.08
N TYR A 325 -7.52 -3.74 -24.23
CA TYR A 325 -6.13 -3.37 -24.50
C TYR A 325 -5.65 -3.91 -25.85
N GLN A 326 -5.01 -3.01 -26.60
CA GLN A 326 -4.22 -3.29 -27.79
C GLN A 326 -2.90 -2.52 -27.68
N GLU A 327 -1.86 -2.97 -28.37
CA GLU A 327 -0.50 -2.41 -28.25
C GLU A 327 -0.44 -0.89 -28.56
N ASN A 328 -1.26 -0.42 -29.50
CA ASN A 328 -1.37 0.99 -29.84
C ASN A 328 -1.92 1.86 -28.68
N LEU A 329 -2.60 1.27 -27.69
CA LEU A 329 -3.14 1.98 -26.53
C LEU A 329 -2.10 2.18 -25.41
N LEU A 330 -0.95 1.48 -25.46
CA LEU A 330 0.06 1.51 -24.40
C LEU A 330 0.54 2.93 -24.07
N SER A 331 0.74 3.78 -25.08
CA SER A 331 1.17 5.16 -24.87
C SER A 331 0.11 5.99 -24.13
N SER A 332 -1.17 5.83 -24.47
CA SER A 332 -2.28 6.51 -23.79
C SER A 332 -2.43 6.06 -22.34
N ILE A 333 -2.24 4.75 -22.07
CA ILE A 333 -2.23 4.20 -20.70
C ILE A 333 -1.04 4.77 -19.92
N ALA A 334 0.17 4.75 -20.49
CA ALA A 334 1.38 5.22 -19.81
C ALA A 334 1.28 6.70 -19.45
N GLN A 335 0.81 7.54 -20.38
CA GLN A 335 0.61 8.96 -20.13
C GLN A 335 -0.43 9.21 -19.02
N TYR A 336 -1.58 8.52 -19.07
CA TYR A 336 -2.61 8.63 -18.04
C TYR A 336 -2.10 8.15 -16.68
N ASP A 337 -1.47 6.98 -16.64
CA ASP A 337 -0.89 6.39 -15.44
C ASP A 337 0.16 7.30 -14.80
N ALA A 338 1.02 7.93 -15.58
CA ALA A 338 2.04 8.86 -15.09
C ALA A 338 1.41 10.07 -14.37
N THR A 339 0.18 10.46 -14.69
CA THR A 339 -0.54 11.53 -13.94
C THR A 339 -0.93 11.11 -12.53
N ILE A 340 -1.06 9.80 -12.27
CA ILE A 340 -1.40 9.23 -10.97
C ILE A 340 -0.12 8.83 -10.24
N ALA A 341 0.78 8.14 -10.94
CA ALA A 341 2.04 7.68 -10.40
C ALA A 341 3.05 8.82 -10.18
N GLY A 342 2.90 9.95 -10.86
CA GLY A 342 3.88 11.03 -10.84
C GLY A 342 5.20 10.69 -11.53
N PHE A 343 5.28 9.55 -12.23
CA PHE A 343 6.43 9.16 -13.05
C PHE A 343 6.03 8.16 -14.15
N GLU A 344 6.83 8.13 -15.21
CA GLU A 344 6.66 7.19 -16.33
C GLU A 344 7.10 5.77 -15.95
N ARG A 345 6.23 4.79 -16.20
CA ARG A 345 6.52 3.36 -15.94
C ARG A 345 6.06 2.46 -17.08
N LYS A 346 6.16 2.97 -18.32
CA LYS A 346 5.69 2.32 -19.55
C LYS A 346 6.14 0.86 -19.68
N HIS A 347 7.39 0.53 -19.37
CA HIS A 347 7.88 -0.85 -19.48
C HIS A 347 7.13 -1.81 -18.53
N ILE A 348 6.86 -1.40 -17.29
CA ILE A 348 6.11 -2.21 -16.33
C ILE A 348 4.66 -2.37 -16.80
N LEU A 349 4.05 -1.31 -17.33
CA LEU A 349 2.70 -1.35 -17.88
C LEU A 349 2.61 -2.30 -19.07
N GLU A 350 3.55 -2.21 -20.01
CA GLU A 350 3.64 -3.10 -21.17
C GLU A 350 3.66 -4.57 -20.73
N LEU A 351 4.54 -4.89 -19.78
CA LEU A 351 4.70 -6.25 -19.28
C LEU A 351 3.49 -6.74 -18.50
N SER A 352 2.81 -5.84 -17.77
CA SER A 352 1.56 -6.16 -17.06
C SER A 352 0.40 -6.36 -18.02
N CYS A 353 0.28 -5.56 -19.08
CA CYS A 353 -0.77 -5.68 -20.09
C CYS A 353 -0.57 -6.93 -20.98
N LYS A 354 0.68 -7.36 -21.17
CA LYS A 354 1.04 -8.60 -21.90
C LYS A 354 1.12 -9.84 -20.98
N GLU A 355 0.78 -9.72 -19.70
CA GLU A 355 0.84 -10.85 -18.77
C GLU A 355 -0.12 -11.96 -19.22
N LYS A 356 0.35 -13.21 -19.24
CA LYS A 356 -0.49 -14.35 -19.59
C LYS A 356 -1.65 -14.46 -18.59
N ASP A 357 -2.84 -14.82 -19.07
CA ASP A 357 -4.05 -14.96 -18.26
C ASP A 357 -4.40 -13.66 -17.52
N SER A 358 -4.28 -12.54 -18.26
CA SER A 358 -4.73 -11.22 -17.85
C SER A 358 -5.64 -10.59 -18.91
N GLN A 359 -6.48 -9.66 -18.48
CA GLN A 359 -7.29 -8.80 -19.34
C GLN A 359 -7.13 -7.37 -18.86
N THR A 360 -7.02 -6.43 -19.79
CA THR A 360 -6.91 -4.99 -19.51
C THR A 360 -7.92 -4.25 -20.36
N PHE A 361 -8.62 -3.28 -19.76
CA PHE A 361 -9.53 -2.38 -20.47
C PHE A 361 -9.14 -0.93 -20.21
N VAL A 362 -9.39 -0.08 -21.19
CA VAL A 362 -9.09 1.35 -21.18
C VAL A 362 -10.37 2.12 -21.47
N ALA A 363 -10.63 3.16 -20.69
CA ALA A 363 -11.75 4.06 -20.89
C ALA A 363 -11.29 5.36 -21.56
N PHE A 364 -11.99 5.78 -22.59
CA PHE A 364 -11.76 7.02 -23.32
C PHE A 364 -12.95 7.95 -23.21
N LYS A 365 -12.69 9.26 -23.16
CA LYS A 365 -13.67 10.32 -23.33
C LYS A 365 -13.19 11.26 -24.41
N ASN A 366 -13.93 11.36 -25.51
CA ASN A 366 -13.53 12.16 -26.68
C ASN A 366 -12.08 11.86 -27.14
N GLY A 367 -11.69 10.57 -27.16
CA GLY A 367 -10.32 10.13 -27.54
C GLY A 367 -9.23 10.32 -26.47
N THR A 368 -9.55 10.90 -25.30
CA THR A 368 -8.60 11.05 -24.19
C THR A 368 -8.77 9.90 -23.19
N CYS A 369 -7.68 9.24 -22.79
CA CYS A 369 -7.72 8.20 -21.76
C CYS A 369 -8.13 8.83 -20.42
N ILE A 370 -9.19 8.29 -19.79
CA ILE A 370 -9.74 8.76 -18.51
C ILE A 370 -9.78 7.65 -17.45
N GLY A 371 -9.22 6.49 -17.76
CA GLY A 371 -9.16 5.36 -16.85
C GLY A 371 -8.69 4.09 -17.51
N TYR A 372 -8.18 3.15 -16.72
CA TYR A 372 -7.88 1.81 -17.16
C TYR A 372 -7.86 0.86 -15.96
N GLY A 373 -8.02 -0.43 -16.23
CA GLY A 373 -7.84 -1.43 -15.20
C GLY A 373 -7.45 -2.77 -15.79
N SER A 374 -6.83 -3.60 -14.94
CA SER A 374 -6.39 -4.94 -15.31
C SER A 374 -6.88 -5.97 -14.30
N ILE A 375 -7.20 -7.17 -14.79
CA ILE A 375 -7.51 -8.36 -14.00
C ILE A 375 -6.57 -9.47 -14.41
N LYS A 376 -6.05 -10.21 -13.44
CA LYS A 376 -5.11 -11.33 -13.67
C LYS A 376 -5.35 -12.50 -12.75
N ARG A 377 -4.92 -13.69 -13.18
CA ARG A 377 -4.97 -14.88 -12.33
C ARG A 377 -3.95 -14.77 -11.20
N SER A 378 -4.41 -14.77 -9.95
CA SER A 378 -3.52 -14.87 -8.78
C SER A 378 -2.97 -16.29 -8.61
N CYS A 379 -1.95 -16.44 -7.76
CA CYS A 379 -1.42 -17.76 -7.37
C CYS A 379 -2.42 -18.65 -6.62
N LEU A 380 -3.54 -18.07 -6.14
CA LEU A 380 -4.67 -18.79 -5.54
C LEU A 380 -5.76 -19.13 -6.57
N GLY A 381 -5.57 -18.77 -7.85
CA GLY A 381 -6.55 -18.98 -8.92
C GLY A 381 -7.71 -17.98 -8.94
N ALA A 382 -7.75 -17.02 -8.00
CA ALA A 382 -8.70 -15.93 -7.98
C ALA A 382 -8.38 -14.88 -9.06
N GLY A 383 -9.44 -14.22 -9.57
CA GLY A 383 -9.31 -13.05 -10.43
C GLY A 383 -8.93 -11.84 -9.58
N ARG A 384 -7.72 -11.33 -9.79
CA ARG A 384 -7.18 -10.21 -9.04
C ARG A 384 -7.23 -8.95 -9.89
N VAL A 385 -8.01 -7.97 -9.47
CA VAL A 385 -8.07 -6.65 -10.10
C VAL A 385 -6.98 -5.76 -9.51
N GLY A 386 -6.20 -5.11 -10.38
CA GLY A 386 -5.11 -4.22 -9.99
C GLY A 386 -4.08 -4.00 -11.12
N PRO A 387 -3.83 -2.74 -11.54
CA PRO A 387 -4.49 -1.52 -11.07
C PRO A 387 -5.94 -1.40 -11.56
N LEU A 388 -6.69 -0.50 -10.93
CA LEU A 388 -7.94 0.06 -11.45
C LEU A 388 -7.94 1.55 -11.13
N PHE A 389 -7.68 2.37 -12.15
CA PHE A 389 -7.57 3.81 -12.05
C PHE A 389 -8.60 4.48 -12.96
N ALA A 390 -9.25 5.54 -12.50
CA ALA A 390 -10.21 6.30 -13.30
C ALA A 390 -10.37 7.73 -12.76
N ASP A 391 -10.72 8.66 -13.64
CA ASP A 391 -11.05 10.04 -13.27
C ASP A 391 -12.41 10.14 -12.56
N ASP A 392 -13.30 9.18 -12.81
CA ASP A 392 -14.67 9.19 -12.31
C ASP A 392 -15.10 7.80 -11.76
N PRO A 393 -15.81 7.76 -10.62
CA PRO A 393 -16.37 6.53 -10.06
C PRO A 393 -17.22 5.68 -10.99
N VAL A 394 -18.05 6.29 -11.83
CA VAL A 394 -18.93 5.58 -12.77
C VAL A 394 -18.08 4.82 -13.79
N VAL A 395 -16.99 5.43 -14.26
CA VAL A 395 -16.03 4.82 -15.17
C VAL A 395 -15.27 3.69 -14.49
N ALA A 396 -14.85 3.87 -13.23
CA ALA A 396 -14.20 2.82 -12.45
C ALA A 396 -15.11 1.60 -12.22
N GLU A 397 -16.38 1.82 -11.89
CA GLU A 397 -17.36 0.74 -11.67
C GLU A 397 -17.64 -0.04 -12.96
N ALA A 398 -17.79 0.67 -14.10
CA ALA A 398 -17.96 0.05 -15.41
C ALA A 398 -16.73 -0.76 -15.85
N LEU A 399 -15.52 -0.23 -15.66
CA LEU A 399 -14.27 -0.96 -15.89
C LEU A 399 -14.19 -2.21 -15.02
N LEU A 400 -14.50 -2.10 -13.71
CA LEU A 400 -14.50 -3.24 -12.79
C LEU A 400 -15.48 -4.34 -13.24
N LYS A 401 -16.70 -3.96 -13.65
CA LYS A 401 -17.69 -4.91 -14.17
C LYS A 401 -17.16 -5.63 -15.41
N LYS A 402 -16.67 -4.89 -16.41
CA LYS A 402 -16.13 -5.46 -17.66
C LYS A 402 -14.93 -6.38 -17.41
N LEU A 403 -14.05 -6.02 -16.46
CA LEU A 403 -12.95 -6.86 -16.01
C LEU A 403 -13.45 -8.19 -15.43
N LEU A 404 -14.43 -8.16 -14.53
CA LEU A 404 -14.99 -9.37 -13.94
C LEU A 404 -15.72 -10.24 -14.98
N GLU A 405 -16.43 -9.64 -15.92
CA GLU A 405 -17.10 -10.36 -17.02
C GLU A 405 -16.09 -11.03 -17.96
N SER A 406 -14.97 -10.38 -18.24
CA SER A 406 -13.90 -10.91 -19.11
C SER A 406 -13.11 -12.08 -18.52
N PHE A 407 -13.31 -12.39 -17.24
CA PHE A 407 -12.54 -13.39 -16.50
C PHE A 407 -13.44 -14.37 -15.72
N PRO A 408 -14.31 -15.15 -16.40
CA PRO A 408 -15.33 -15.96 -15.75
C PRO A 408 -14.77 -17.14 -14.94
N ASP A 409 -13.68 -17.77 -15.39
CA ASP A 409 -13.08 -18.98 -14.79
C ASP A 409 -12.21 -18.70 -13.54
N ARG A 410 -12.57 -17.67 -12.76
CA ARG A 410 -11.91 -17.32 -11.50
C ARG A 410 -12.41 -18.18 -10.34
N LYS A 411 -11.49 -18.62 -9.48
CA LYS A 411 -11.81 -19.38 -8.25
C LYS A 411 -11.99 -18.49 -7.01
N GLY A 412 -12.24 -17.21 -7.22
CA GLY A 412 -12.25 -16.21 -6.17
C GLY A 412 -12.10 -14.81 -6.75
N PHE A 413 -12.17 -13.80 -5.89
CA PHE A 413 -11.94 -12.42 -6.25
C PHE A 413 -11.00 -11.74 -5.25
N ALA A 414 -10.02 -11.00 -5.77
CA ALA A 414 -9.08 -10.24 -4.98
C ALA A 414 -8.96 -8.82 -5.51
N MET A 415 -8.92 -7.85 -4.62
CA MET A 415 -8.70 -6.44 -4.96
C MET A 415 -8.08 -5.75 -3.76
N MET A 416 -7.28 -4.73 -4.01
CA MET A 416 -6.64 -3.95 -2.95
C MET A 416 -7.00 -2.49 -3.11
N THR A 417 -7.65 -1.92 -2.11
CA THR A 417 -8.12 -0.52 -2.12
C THR A 417 -7.34 0.32 -1.10
N LEU A 418 -7.62 1.61 -1.07
CA LEU A 418 -7.21 2.48 0.04
C LEU A 418 -8.37 2.62 1.02
N ARG A 419 -8.07 2.56 2.32
CA ARG A 419 -9.04 2.62 3.42
C ARG A 419 -9.98 3.83 3.28
N ASP A 420 -9.41 4.98 2.92
CA ASP A 420 -10.15 6.23 2.86
C ASP A 420 -10.82 6.48 1.50
N ASN A 421 -10.61 5.60 0.51
CA ASN A 421 -11.38 5.62 -0.74
C ASN A 421 -12.72 4.90 -0.52
N ILE A 422 -13.67 5.62 0.07
CA ILE A 422 -15.01 5.12 0.43
C ILE A 422 -15.75 4.55 -0.79
N ILE A 423 -15.54 5.14 -1.97
CA ILE A 423 -16.20 4.74 -3.21
C ILE A 423 -15.66 3.41 -3.72
N ALA A 424 -14.33 3.25 -3.79
CA ALA A 424 -13.72 1.96 -4.12
C ALA A 424 -14.16 0.86 -3.13
N ASN A 425 -14.20 1.19 -1.83
CA ASN A 425 -14.69 0.26 -0.81
C ASN A 425 -16.19 -0.03 -0.93
N SER A 426 -16.99 0.84 -1.53
CA SER A 426 -18.39 0.57 -1.83
C SER A 426 -18.56 -0.51 -2.91
N PHE A 427 -17.69 -0.54 -3.92
CA PHE A 427 -17.70 -1.60 -4.95
C PHE A 427 -17.38 -2.96 -4.34
N ILE A 428 -16.39 -2.99 -3.44
CA ILE A 428 -16.03 -4.17 -2.66
C ILE A 428 -17.22 -4.67 -1.83
N ARG A 429 -17.95 -3.77 -1.15
CA ARG A 429 -19.17 -4.11 -0.38
C ARG A 429 -20.28 -4.64 -1.28
N LYS A 430 -20.56 -4.00 -2.43
CA LYS A 430 -21.55 -4.49 -3.42
C LYS A 430 -21.25 -5.92 -3.86
N LEU A 431 -19.96 -6.23 -4.07
CA LEU A 431 -19.48 -7.56 -4.46
C LEU A 431 -19.41 -8.56 -3.30
N GLY A 432 -19.75 -8.16 -2.06
CA GLY A 432 -19.68 -9.02 -0.88
C GLY A 432 -18.26 -9.48 -0.54
N ASN A 433 -17.22 -8.77 -0.98
CA ASN A 433 -15.83 -9.17 -0.79
C ASN A 433 -15.28 -8.63 0.54
N PRO A 434 -14.99 -9.45 1.56
CA PRO A 434 -14.59 -8.97 2.88
C PRO A 434 -13.16 -8.43 2.91
N GLU A 435 -12.87 -7.59 3.88
CA GLU A 435 -11.49 -7.24 4.24
C GLU A 435 -10.80 -8.45 4.90
N THR A 436 -9.57 -8.73 4.46
CA THR A 436 -8.71 -9.81 4.99
C THR A 436 -7.43 -9.28 5.64
N GLY A 437 -7.23 -7.96 5.62
CA GLY A 437 -6.22 -7.28 6.39
C GLY A 437 -5.74 -5.99 5.76
N THR A 438 -4.80 -5.33 6.43
CA THR A 438 -4.30 -4.01 6.04
C THR A 438 -2.78 -3.95 5.98
N CYS A 439 -2.28 -2.96 5.25
CA CYS A 439 -0.88 -2.58 5.23
C CYS A 439 -0.75 -1.05 5.36
N VAL A 440 0.22 -0.60 6.15
CA VAL A 440 0.54 0.82 6.34
C VAL A 440 1.71 1.18 5.43
N ARG A 441 1.58 2.26 4.67
CA ARG A 441 2.67 2.81 3.86
C ARG A 441 3.72 3.44 4.75
N LEU A 442 4.99 3.16 4.45
CA LEU A 442 6.16 3.68 5.15
C LEU A 442 7.15 4.33 4.18
N TYR A 443 7.95 5.25 4.71
CA TYR A 443 9.02 5.96 4.02
C TYR A 443 10.27 6.08 4.90
N ASN A 444 11.44 6.12 4.26
CA ASN A 444 12.70 6.49 4.94
C ASN A 444 12.89 8.01 5.06
N LYS A 445 12.23 8.83 4.22
CA LYS A 445 12.45 10.27 4.12
C LYS A 445 11.17 11.08 3.91
N GLU A 446 10.61 11.03 2.70
CA GLU A 446 9.54 11.92 2.28
C GLU A 446 8.33 11.13 1.77
N LYS A 447 7.14 11.54 2.22
CA LYS A 447 5.87 10.99 1.75
C LYS A 447 5.56 11.51 0.35
N LEU A 448 5.02 10.64 -0.49
CA LEU A 448 4.58 11.06 -1.82
C LEU A 448 3.19 11.69 -1.73
N LYS A 449 2.95 12.74 -2.52
CA LYS A 449 1.62 13.34 -2.69
C LYS A 449 0.96 12.68 -3.88
N VAL A 450 -0.22 12.10 -3.65
CA VAL A 450 -0.92 11.27 -4.62
C VAL A 450 -2.39 11.60 -4.53
N ASP A 451 -3.05 11.72 -5.67
CA ASP A 451 -4.50 11.79 -5.70
C ASP A 451 -5.08 10.38 -5.51
N THR A 452 -5.42 10.06 -4.26
CA THR A 452 -5.96 8.76 -3.90
C THR A 452 -7.40 8.53 -4.39
N ASN A 453 -8.10 9.58 -4.83
CA ASN A 453 -9.49 9.46 -5.29
C ASN A 453 -9.59 8.74 -6.63
N ARG A 454 -8.55 8.86 -7.47
CA ARG A 454 -8.44 8.21 -8.78
C ARG A 454 -7.95 6.75 -8.69
N ILE A 455 -7.67 6.27 -7.48
CA ILE A 455 -7.11 4.94 -7.21
C ILE A 455 -8.21 4.04 -6.64
N PHE A 456 -8.85 3.24 -7.49
CA PHE A 456 -9.88 2.29 -7.07
C PHE A 456 -9.30 0.91 -6.74
N ALA A 457 -8.24 0.48 -7.42
CA ALA A 457 -7.42 -0.66 -7.00
C ALA A 457 -5.92 -0.39 -7.22
N LEU A 458 -5.09 -0.78 -6.26
CA LEU A 458 -3.63 -0.66 -6.37
C LEU A 458 -3.04 -1.64 -7.40
N THR A 459 -1.90 -1.28 -8.00
CA THR A 459 -1.19 -2.16 -8.95
C THR A 459 -0.72 -3.45 -8.28
N ASP A 460 -0.12 -3.36 -7.10
CA ASP A 460 0.37 -4.48 -6.28
C ASP A 460 0.57 -4.08 -4.82
N MET A 461 0.81 -5.02 -3.91
CA MET A 461 1.25 -4.69 -2.54
C MET A 461 2.75 -4.48 -2.47
N ASN A 462 3.49 -5.20 -3.31
CA ASN A 462 4.94 -5.34 -3.29
C ASN A 462 5.64 -4.55 -4.40
N PHE A 463 4.87 -3.96 -5.32
CA PHE A 463 5.34 -3.24 -6.52
C PHE A 463 4.49 -2.00 -6.80
N SER A 464 3.95 -1.40 -5.75
CA SER A 464 3.10 -0.23 -5.84
C SER A 464 3.89 0.94 -5.32
N ALA A 465 4.38 1.81 -6.21
CA ALA A 465 4.52 3.19 -5.76
C ALA A 465 3.14 3.68 -5.28
N PHE A 466 2.06 3.27 -5.97
CA PHE A 466 0.65 3.49 -5.65
C PHE A 466 -0.21 2.27 -5.92
#